data_AF-A0A2D5Y1D1-F1
#
_entry.id   AF-A0A2D5Y1D1-F1
#
_cell.length_a   1.000
_cell.length_b   1.000
_cell.length_c   1.000
_cell.angle_alpha   90.00
_cell.angle_beta   90.00
_cell.angle_gamma   90.00
#
_symmetry.space_group_name_H-M   'P 1'
#
loop_
_entity.id
_entity.type
_entity.pdbx_description
1 polymer ?
#
loop_
_entity_poly.entity_id
_entity_poly.type
_entity_poly.pdbx_seq_one_letter_code
_entity_poly.pdbx_strand_id
1 'polypeptide(L)'
;MSMRPIIFTVMFFLCAVLAPPSAFAQYDLKNERVQEHLILKRYIQNKYLYQKRLIEVLEYYNGRPGTYPIYKLIEPYIRGEFYDPFGEKTIDELYELAYIADSADDPDTSARAAEDFKTVLKWHYPNYTILRKAIPLVRENAALGDAKLLQWMQNLLVQRLLKSGNGQVLNTAYQIFSLEEENLILSHHNVKVINTEVINNGREYYHIHLVEDRETGKPFKIYTRLSEVMQRIFDLKKEKNPNYTYPLGLPDNFE
;
A
#
# COMPACT_ATOMS: atom_id res chain seq x y z
N MET A 1 60.70 -26.57 -4.11
CA MET A 1 59.32 -26.48 -4.63
C MET A 1 58.35 -26.69 -3.48
N SER A 2 57.52 -25.69 -3.16
CA SER A 2 56.59 -25.72 -2.03
C SER A 2 55.30 -26.47 -2.40
N MET A 3 55.05 -27.63 -1.79
CA MET A 3 53.85 -28.47 -2.00
C MET A 3 52.57 -27.95 -1.30
N ARG A 4 52.65 -26.82 -0.58
CA ARG A 4 51.53 -26.31 0.23
C ARG A 4 50.28 -25.84 -0.54
N PRO A 5 50.33 -25.29 -1.77
CA PRO A 5 49.10 -24.81 -2.42
C PRO A 5 48.22 -25.93 -2.99
N ILE A 6 48.76 -27.12 -3.26
CA ILE A 6 48.01 -28.23 -3.87
C ILE A 6 47.07 -28.89 -2.85
N ILE A 7 47.53 -29.07 -1.61
CA ILE A 7 46.74 -29.72 -0.55
C ILE A 7 45.51 -28.88 -0.18
N PHE A 8 45.64 -27.56 -0.12
CA PHE A 8 44.50 -26.67 0.15
C PHE A 8 43.46 -26.68 -0.97
N THR A 9 43.90 -26.76 -2.23
CA THR A 9 42.99 -26.78 -3.38
C THR A 9 42.20 -28.09 -3.46
N VAL A 10 42.82 -29.23 -3.14
CA VAL A 10 42.16 -30.55 -3.12
C VAL A 10 41.18 -30.68 -1.95
N MET A 11 41.51 -30.18 -0.75
CA MET A 11 40.58 -30.20 0.38
C MET A 11 39.33 -29.34 0.12
N PHE A 12 39.48 -28.18 -0.53
CA PHE A 12 38.34 -27.32 -0.85
C PHE A 12 37.37 -27.99 -1.84
N PHE A 13 37.91 -28.69 -2.84
CA PHE A 13 37.10 -29.48 -3.78
C PHE A 13 36.42 -30.69 -3.12
N LEU A 14 37.10 -31.41 -2.21
CA LEU A 14 36.46 -32.54 -1.50
C LEU A 14 35.35 -32.09 -0.56
N CYS A 15 35.50 -30.95 0.15
CA CYS A 15 34.44 -30.43 1.00
C CYS A 15 33.23 -29.91 0.21
N ALA A 16 33.43 -29.37 -1.00
CA ALA A 16 32.35 -28.89 -1.85
C ALA A 16 31.54 -30.04 -2.49
N VAL A 17 32.17 -31.19 -2.77
CA VAL A 17 31.52 -32.36 -3.39
C VAL A 17 30.82 -33.26 -2.37
N LEU A 18 31.24 -33.24 -1.10
CA LEU A 18 30.69 -34.12 -0.05
C LEU A 18 29.52 -33.53 0.73
N ALA A 19 29.14 -32.27 0.51
CA ALA A 19 27.89 -31.75 1.06
C ALA A 19 26.72 -32.32 0.24
N PRO A 20 25.91 -33.23 0.80
CA PRO A 20 24.83 -33.84 0.02
C PRO A 20 23.84 -32.73 -0.37
N PRO A 21 23.34 -32.71 -1.62
CA PRO A 21 22.35 -31.72 -2.07
C PRO A 21 21.13 -31.62 -1.14
N SER A 22 20.82 -32.70 -0.42
CA SER A 22 19.74 -32.77 0.57
C SER A 22 19.94 -31.85 1.78
N ALA A 23 21.18 -31.53 2.17
CA ALA A 23 21.46 -30.61 3.27
C ALA A 23 21.13 -29.16 2.88
N PHE A 24 21.36 -28.78 1.62
CA PHE A 24 20.97 -27.47 1.10
C PHE A 24 19.45 -27.36 0.92
N ALA A 25 18.80 -28.41 0.40
CA ALA A 25 17.34 -28.44 0.24
C ALA A 25 16.58 -28.39 1.58
N GLN A 26 17.09 -29.05 2.63
CA GLN A 26 16.49 -28.97 3.98
C GLN A 26 16.74 -27.62 4.66
N TYR A 27 17.87 -26.95 4.38
CA TYR A 27 18.15 -25.61 4.88
C TYR A 27 17.21 -24.56 4.25
N ASP A 28 16.94 -24.68 2.94
CA ASP A 28 16.03 -23.80 2.22
C ASP A 28 14.58 -23.91 2.75
N LEU A 29 14.05 -25.13 2.82
CA LEU A 29 12.68 -25.39 3.31
C LEU A 29 12.46 -24.96 4.76
N LYS A 30 13.49 -25.06 5.61
CA LYS A 30 13.40 -24.63 7.02
C LYS A 30 13.39 -23.10 7.13
N ASN A 31 14.15 -22.41 6.28
CA ASN A 31 14.16 -20.95 6.24
C ASN A 31 12.87 -20.39 5.66
N GLU A 32 12.32 -21.01 4.61
CA GLU A 32 11.03 -20.63 4.03
C GLU A 32 9.89 -20.69 5.06
N ARG A 33 9.72 -21.80 5.79
CA ARG A 33 8.69 -21.93 6.82
C ARG A 33 8.83 -20.93 7.97
N VAL A 34 10.07 -20.60 8.36
CA VAL A 34 10.33 -19.57 9.37
C VAL A 34 9.94 -18.19 8.85
N GLN A 35 10.22 -17.88 7.59
CA GLN A 35 9.81 -16.62 6.97
C GLN A 35 8.29 -16.50 6.86
N GLU A 36 7.60 -17.55 6.42
CA GLU A 36 6.13 -17.60 6.35
C GLU A 36 5.48 -17.34 7.72
N HIS A 37 5.97 -17.99 8.78
CA HIS A 37 5.45 -17.79 10.13
C HIS A 37 5.65 -16.36 10.63
N LEU A 38 6.81 -15.74 10.33
CA LEU A 38 7.08 -14.35 10.70
C LEU A 38 6.21 -13.35 9.94
N ILE A 39 5.96 -13.59 8.65
CA ILE A 39 5.04 -12.80 7.83
C ILE A 39 3.62 -12.88 8.39
N LEU A 40 3.12 -14.08 8.65
CA LEU A 40 1.79 -14.29 9.23
C LEU A 40 1.64 -13.61 10.60
N LYS A 41 2.65 -13.76 11.47
CA LYS A 41 2.67 -13.11 12.78
C LYS A 41 2.60 -11.59 12.65
N ARG A 42 3.34 -11.00 11.70
CA ARG A 42 3.30 -9.56 11.42
C ARG A 42 1.91 -9.13 10.93
N TYR A 43 1.28 -9.88 10.03
CA TYR A 43 -0.08 -9.55 9.56
C TYR A 43 -1.11 -9.59 10.69
N ILE A 44 -1.09 -10.63 11.53
CA ILE A 44 -2.01 -10.74 12.67
C ILE A 44 -1.80 -9.57 13.64
N GLN A 45 -0.55 -9.21 13.93
CA GLN A 45 -0.24 -8.07 14.80
C GLN A 45 -0.76 -6.75 14.23
N ASN A 46 -0.55 -6.50 12.94
CA ASN A 46 -1.01 -5.29 12.28
C ASN A 46 -2.54 -5.25 12.15
N LYS A 47 -3.20 -6.39 11.90
CA LYS A 47 -4.66 -6.49 11.89
C LYS A 47 -5.27 -6.11 13.24
N TYR A 48 -4.75 -6.67 14.33
CA TYR A 48 -5.20 -6.33 15.68
C TYR A 48 -4.96 -4.85 16.00
N LEU A 49 -3.77 -4.34 15.66
CA LEU A 49 -3.45 -2.93 15.87
C LEU A 49 -4.37 -2.03 15.04
N TYR A 50 -4.65 -2.38 13.78
CA TYR A 50 -5.59 -1.68 12.91
C TYR A 50 -6.98 -1.60 13.54
N GLN A 51 -7.54 -2.73 13.98
CA GLN A 51 -8.86 -2.77 14.62
C GLN A 51 -8.91 -1.88 15.86
N LYS A 52 -7.88 -1.93 16.71
CA LYS A 52 -7.78 -1.04 17.87
C LYS A 52 -7.81 0.44 17.46
N ARG A 53 -7.04 0.81 16.44
CA ARG A 53 -7.00 2.19 15.93
C ARG A 53 -8.30 2.61 15.26
N LEU A 54 -9.00 1.69 14.60
CA LEU A 54 -10.31 1.94 14.03
C LEU A 54 -11.35 2.28 15.11
N ILE A 55 -11.35 1.55 16.23
CA ILE A 55 -12.21 1.87 17.39
C ILE A 55 -11.91 3.29 17.89
N GLU A 56 -10.63 3.62 18.10
CA GLU A 56 -10.21 4.97 18.54
C GLU A 56 -10.70 6.06 17.57
N VAL A 57 -10.65 5.82 16.25
CA VAL A 57 -11.15 6.75 15.21
C VAL A 57 -12.65 6.96 15.34
N LEU A 58 -13.43 5.88 15.50
CA LEU A 58 -14.88 5.94 15.63
C LEU A 58 -15.31 6.64 16.93
N GLU A 59 -14.62 6.38 18.04
CA GLU A 59 -14.83 7.09 19.30
C GLU A 59 -14.54 8.59 19.15
N TYR A 60 -13.46 8.95 18.44
CA TYR A 60 -13.08 10.34 18.22
C TYR A 60 -14.12 11.10 17.37
N TYR A 61 -14.60 10.47 16.29
CA TYR A 61 -15.68 11.01 15.46
C TYR A 61 -16.96 11.30 16.26
N ASN A 62 -17.36 10.37 17.13
CA ASN A 62 -18.59 10.49 17.91
C ASN A 62 -18.49 11.46 19.11
N GLY A 63 -17.32 11.57 19.74
CA GLY A 63 -17.15 12.31 20.99
C GLY A 63 -16.66 13.75 20.85
N ARG A 64 -15.70 13.99 19.94
CA ARG A 64 -15.06 15.30 19.72
C ARG A 64 -14.50 15.38 18.30
N PRO A 65 -15.28 15.79 17.30
CA PRO A 65 -14.79 15.89 15.92
C PRO A 65 -13.74 17.02 15.80
N GLY A 66 -12.49 16.68 16.09
CA GLY A 66 -11.29 17.50 15.89
C GLY A 66 -10.32 16.83 14.91
N THR A 67 -9.03 17.16 15.01
CA THR A 67 -7.98 16.53 14.18
C THR A 67 -7.53 15.20 14.79
N TYR A 68 -8.01 14.08 14.24
CA TYR A 68 -7.45 12.76 14.55
C TYR A 68 -6.11 12.56 13.82
N PRO A 69 -5.05 12.06 14.50
CA PRO A 69 -3.78 11.71 13.87
C PRO A 69 -3.91 10.46 12.99
N ILE A 70 -4.46 10.62 11.78
CA ILE A 70 -4.82 9.51 10.87
C ILE A 70 -3.65 8.58 10.51
N TYR A 71 -2.41 9.05 10.64
CA TYR A 71 -1.21 8.20 10.47
C TYR A 71 -1.23 6.97 11.39
N LYS A 72 -1.84 7.07 12.58
CA LYS A 72 -1.96 5.94 13.51
C LYS A 72 -2.80 4.80 12.96
N LEU A 73 -3.79 5.11 12.11
CA LEU A 73 -4.62 4.12 11.43
C LEU A 73 -3.92 3.60 10.16
N ILE A 74 -3.23 4.48 9.44
CA ILE A 74 -2.53 4.14 8.19
C ILE A 74 -1.36 3.18 8.44
N GLU A 75 -0.54 3.41 9.46
CA GLU A 75 0.67 2.61 9.70
C GLU A 75 0.41 1.09 9.83
N PRO A 76 -0.56 0.61 10.63
CA PRO A 76 -0.90 -0.80 10.64
C PRO A 76 -1.60 -1.26 9.35
N TYR A 77 -2.33 -0.38 8.66
CA TYR A 77 -2.98 -0.71 7.39
C TYR A 77 -1.95 -1.03 6.30
N ILE A 78 -0.97 -0.16 6.05
CA ILE A 78 0.05 -0.36 5.00
C ILE A 78 0.94 -1.59 5.26
N ARG A 79 1.02 -2.05 6.51
CA ARG A 79 1.75 -3.27 6.90
C ARG A 79 0.84 -4.50 7.07
N GLY A 80 -0.45 -4.35 6.78
CA GLY A 80 -1.47 -5.38 6.92
C GLY A 80 -1.76 -6.11 5.61
N GLU A 81 -2.50 -7.21 5.72
CA GLU A 81 -2.94 -8.01 4.57
C GLU A 81 -3.90 -7.26 3.64
N PHE A 82 -4.66 -6.31 4.19
CA PHE A 82 -5.68 -5.51 3.49
C PHE A 82 -5.10 -4.30 2.74
N TYR A 83 -3.77 -4.12 2.74
CA TYR A 83 -3.19 -3.00 2.01
C TYR A 83 -3.36 -3.20 0.50
N ASP A 84 -4.14 -2.32 -0.11
CA ASP A 84 -4.39 -2.26 -1.55
C ASP A 84 -4.06 -0.85 -2.09
N PRO A 85 -2.83 -0.60 -2.55
CA PRO A 85 -2.44 0.72 -3.03
C PRO A 85 -3.16 1.17 -4.31
N PHE A 86 -3.72 0.24 -5.07
CA PHE A 86 -4.45 0.52 -6.32
C PHE A 86 -5.94 0.71 -6.04
N GLY A 87 -6.50 -0.13 -5.17
CA GLY A 87 -7.90 -0.11 -4.77
C GLY A 87 -8.84 -0.78 -5.77
N GLU A 88 -8.39 -1.15 -6.98
CA GLU A 88 -9.24 -1.64 -8.08
C GLU A 88 -10.12 -2.81 -7.66
N LYS A 89 -9.52 -3.86 -7.07
CA LYS A 89 -10.27 -5.05 -6.66
C LYS A 89 -11.27 -4.76 -5.54
N THR A 90 -10.86 -3.98 -4.55
CA THR A 90 -11.76 -3.59 -3.46
C THR A 90 -12.89 -2.70 -3.97
N ILE A 91 -12.63 -1.82 -4.95
CA ILE A 91 -13.64 -0.97 -5.56
C ILE A 91 -14.66 -1.81 -6.33
N ASP A 92 -14.20 -2.78 -7.13
CA ASP A 92 -15.08 -3.70 -7.85
C ASP A 92 -15.99 -4.49 -6.89
N GLU A 93 -15.41 -5.03 -5.81
CA GLU A 93 -16.16 -5.73 -4.76
C GLU A 93 -17.20 -4.80 -4.08
N LEU A 94 -16.85 -3.55 -3.80
CA LEU A 94 -17.79 -2.58 -3.22
C LEU A 94 -18.92 -2.24 -4.18
N TYR A 95 -18.66 -2.12 -5.49
CA TYR A 95 -19.70 -1.89 -6.49
C TYR A 95 -20.64 -3.09 -6.62
N GLU A 96 -20.10 -4.32 -6.61
CA GLU A 96 -20.89 -5.55 -6.65
C GLU A 96 -21.80 -5.65 -5.42
N LEU A 97 -21.26 -5.45 -4.22
CA LEU A 97 -22.03 -5.51 -2.98
C LEU A 97 -23.09 -4.42 -2.91
N ALA A 98 -22.78 -3.20 -3.36
CA ALA A 98 -23.76 -2.12 -3.45
C ALA A 98 -24.89 -2.46 -4.42
N TYR A 99 -24.57 -3.00 -5.60
CA TYR A 99 -25.56 -3.43 -6.58
C TYR A 99 -26.47 -4.53 -6.02
N ILE A 100 -25.92 -5.54 -5.33
CA ILE A 100 -26.72 -6.61 -4.71
C ILE A 100 -27.61 -6.03 -3.60
N ALA A 101 -27.07 -5.14 -2.76
CA ALA A 101 -27.85 -4.48 -1.71
C ALA A 101 -29.05 -3.70 -2.26
N ASP A 102 -28.90 -3.07 -3.42
CA ASP A 102 -29.94 -2.26 -4.06
C ASP A 102 -30.95 -3.06 -4.89
N SER A 103 -30.52 -4.17 -5.51
CA SER A 103 -31.30 -4.90 -6.52
C SER A 103 -31.88 -6.23 -6.06
N ALA A 104 -31.47 -6.76 -4.91
CA ALA A 104 -31.97 -8.05 -4.43
C ALA A 104 -33.45 -7.99 -4.03
N ASP A 105 -34.26 -8.90 -4.58
CA ASP A 105 -35.67 -9.06 -4.22
C ASP A 105 -35.86 -9.59 -2.79
N ASP A 106 -34.89 -10.38 -2.30
CA ASP A 106 -34.87 -10.95 -0.96
C ASP A 106 -34.26 -9.95 0.05
N PRO A 107 -35.02 -9.48 1.06
CA PRO A 107 -34.55 -8.51 2.04
C PRO A 107 -33.33 -9.00 2.84
N ASP A 108 -33.24 -10.30 3.12
CA ASP A 108 -32.11 -10.86 3.87
C ASP A 108 -30.81 -10.81 3.05
N THR A 109 -30.91 -11.06 1.73
CA THR A 109 -29.78 -10.93 0.81
C THR A 109 -29.33 -9.48 0.67
N SER A 110 -30.27 -8.53 0.53
CA SER A 110 -29.95 -7.10 0.52
C SER A 110 -29.23 -6.66 1.80
N ALA A 111 -29.74 -7.05 2.97
CA ALA A 111 -29.16 -6.71 4.26
C ALA A 111 -27.76 -7.32 4.48
N ARG A 112 -27.54 -8.57 4.05
CA ARG A 112 -26.21 -9.21 4.08
C ARG A 112 -25.21 -8.46 3.21
N ALA A 113 -25.57 -8.16 1.96
CA ALA A 113 -24.69 -7.43 1.05
C ALA A 113 -24.31 -6.04 1.60
N ALA A 114 -25.25 -5.35 2.24
CA ALA A 114 -24.97 -4.09 2.91
C ALA A 114 -24.00 -4.24 4.10
N GLU A 115 -24.10 -5.32 4.89
CA GLU A 115 -23.16 -5.59 5.98
C GLU A 115 -21.77 -6.00 5.48
N ASP A 116 -21.71 -6.80 4.43
CA ASP A 116 -20.47 -7.19 3.78
C ASP A 116 -19.77 -5.95 3.19
N PHE A 117 -20.53 -5.05 2.54
CA PHE A 117 -20.03 -3.76 2.05
C PHE A 117 -19.39 -2.96 3.18
N LYS A 118 -20.11 -2.80 4.31
CA LYS A 118 -19.59 -2.08 5.50
C LYS A 118 -18.34 -2.74 6.04
N THR A 119 -18.29 -4.07 6.04
CA THR A 119 -17.15 -4.85 6.54
C THR A 119 -15.92 -4.66 5.68
N VAL A 120 -16.05 -4.81 4.36
CA VAL A 120 -14.97 -4.54 3.39
C VAL A 120 -14.49 -3.10 3.54
N LEU A 121 -15.40 -2.13 3.50
CA LEU A 121 -15.04 -0.71 3.55
C LEU A 121 -14.29 -0.33 4.84
N LYS A 122 -14.68 -0.88 6.00
CA LYS A 122 -14.01 -0.64 7.29
C LYS A 122 -12.54 -1.04 7.28
N TRP A 123 -12.13 -2.05 6.51
CA TRP A 123 -10.72 -2.45 6.39
C TRP A 123 -9.89 -1.50 5.52
N HIS A 124 -10.56 -0.65 4.75
CA HIS A 124 -9.95 0.22 3.74
C HIS A 124 -10.19 1.71 3.99
N TYR A 125 -10.67 2.11 5.17
CA TYR A 125 -10.80 3.53 5.54
C TYR A 125 -9.52 4.37 5.35
N PRO A 126 -8.28 3.86 5.51
CA PRO A 126 -7.08 4.65 5.24
C PRO A 126 -6.75 4.84 3.76
N ASN A 127 -7.59 4.34 2.85
CA ASN A 127 -7.35 4.40 1.42
C ASN A 127 -8.18 5.49 0.76
N TYR A 128 -7.52 6.52 0.24
CA TYR A 128 -8.17 7.69 -0.36
C TYR A 128 -9.03 7.31 -1.58
N THR A 129 -8.53 6.46 -2.47
CA THR A 129 -9.24 6.01 -3.68
C THR A 129 -10.54 5.32 -3.32
N ILE A 130 -10.47 4.37 -2.38
CA ILE A 130 -11.63 3.56 -1.96
C ILE A 130 -12.68 4.45 -1.31
N LEU A 131 -12.28 5.35 -0.39
CA LEU A 131 -13.22 6.30 0.21
C LEU A 131 -13.89 7.20 -0.83
N ARG A 132 -13.12 7.72 -1.80
CA ARG A 132 -13.65 8.58 -2.88
C ARG A 132 -14.72 7.86 -3.70
N LYS A 133 -14.58 6.55 -3.94
CA LYS A 133 -15.55 5.74 -4.68
C LYS A 133 -16.72 5.28 -3.84
N ALA A 134 -16.52 4.99 -2.55
CA ALA A 134 -17.57 4.53 -1.65
C ALA A 134 -18.54 5.64 -1.23
N ILE A 135 -18.08 6.89 -1.08
CA ILE A 135 -18.92 8.03 -0.65
C ILE A 135 -20.21 8.20 -1.49
N PRO A 136 -20.17 8.25 -2.85
CA PRO A 136 -21.40 8.36 -3.64
C PRO A 136 -22.34 7.16 -3.43
N LEU A 137 -21.81 5.93 -3.39
CA LEU A 137 -22.62 4.73 -3.13
C LEU A 137 -23.38 4.82 -1.81
N VAL A 138 -22.69 5.24 -0.74
CA VAL A 138 -23.31 5.40 0.60
C VAL A 138 -24.30 6.58 0.66
N ARG A 139 -24.16 7.59 -0.22
CA ARG A 139 -25.15 8.67 -0.34
C ARG A 139 -26.41 8.20 -1.06
N GLU A 140 -26.27 7.30 -2.03
CA GLU A 140 -27.38 6.70 -2.76
C GLU A 140 -28.12 5.67 -1.90
N ASN A 141 -27.40 4.84 -1.15
CA ASN A 141 -27.95 3.88 -0.21
C ASN A 141 -27.34 4.01 1.20
N ALA A 142 -28.10 4.59 2.13
CA ALA A 142 -27.67 4.79 3.51
C ALA A 142 -27.48 3.48 4.32
N ALA A 143 -28.02 2.35 3.87
CA ALA A 143 -27.77 1.05 4.51
C ALA A 143 -26.30 0.63 4.39
N LEU A 144 -25.59 1.16 3.38
CA LEU A 144 -24.18 0.90 3.12
C LEU A 144 -23.22 1.63 4.09
N GLY A 145 -23.68 2.62 4.86
CA GLY A 145 -22.86 3.27 5.89
C GLY A 145 -23.17 4.74 6.19
N ASP A 146 -22.21 5.42 6.82
CA ASP A 146 -22.31 6.85 7.15
C ASP A 146 -21.43 7.70 6.21
N ALA A 147 -22.06 8.36 5.24
CA ALA A 147 -21.37 9.23 4.29
C ALA A 147 -20.61 10.40 4.96
N LYS A 148 -21.07 10.89 6.12
CA LYS A 148 -20.39 11.98 6.85
C LYS A 148 -19.10 11.48 7.48
N LEU A 149 -19.12 10.28 8.07
CA LEU A 149 -17.92 9.62 8.58
C LEU A 149 -16.89 9.42 7.45
N LEU A 150 -17.32 8.89 6.31
CA LEU A 150 -16.42 8.66 5.17
C LEU A 150 -15.84 9.97 4.62
N GLN A 151 -16.65 11.03 4.53
CA GLN A 151 -16.17 12.35 4.11
C GLN A 151 -15.16 12.93 5.10
N TRP A 152 -15.42 12.79 6.41
CA TRP A 152 -14.48 13.21 7.45
C TRP A 152 -13.15 12.45 7.36
N MET A 153 -13.19 11.14 7.17
CA MET A 153 -12.00 10.30 6.95
C MET A 153 -11.23 10.71 5.70
N GLN A 154 -11.92 10.93 4.57
CA GLN A 154 -11.31 11.42 3.35
C GLN A 154 -10.58 12.75 3.59
N ASN A 155 -11.21 13.69 4.31
CA ASN A 155 -10.60 14.97 4.64
C ASN A 155 -9.35 14.82 5.51
N LEU A 156 -9.34 13.88 6.48
CA LEU A 156 -8.15 13.57 7.28
C LEU A 156 -7.00 13.04 6.41
N LEU A 157 -7.28 12.17 5.44
CA LEU A 157 -6.27 11.64 4.51
C LEU A 157 -5.64 12.74 3.65
N VAL A 158 -6.46 13.66 3.13
CA VAL A 158 -6.01 14.83 2.37
C VAL A 158 -5.15 15.74 3.25
N GLN A 159 -5.60 16.07 4.45
CA GLN A 159 -4.83 16.89 5.39
C GLN A 159 -3.47 16.25 5.72
N ARG A 160 -3.44 14.93 5.92
CA ARG A 160 -2.19 14.21 6.14
C ARG A 160 -1.29 14.28 4.91
N LEU A 161 -1.84 14.12 3.70
CA LEU A 161 -1.06 14.16 2.48
C LEU A 161 -0.38 15.52 2.33
N LEU A 162 -1.15 16.60 2.43
CA LEU A 162 -0.65 17.96 2.28
C LEU A 162 0.30 18.38 3.40
N LYS A 163 0.26 17.72 4.56
CA LYS A 163 1.19 17.93 5.68
C LYS A 163 2.42 17.02 5.66
N SER A 164 2.47 16.03 4.76
CA SER A 164 3.60 15.08 4.69
C SER A 164 4.89 15.70 4.16
N GLY A 165 4.78 16.80 3.41
CA GLY A 165 5.89 17.49 2.77
C GLY A 165 5.41 18.67 1.94
N ASN A 166 6.30 19.26 1.15
CA ASN A 166 5.98 20.32 0.18
C ASN A 166 6.31 19.94 -1.27
N GLY A 167 6.88 18.76 -1.49
CA GLY A 167 7.16 18.19 -2.80
C GLY A 167 8.18 18.95 -3.63
N GLN A 168 8.97 19.86 -3.07
CA GLN A 168 9.95 20.66 -3.83
C GLN A 168 11.28 19.94 -4.06
N VAL A 169 11.63 19.00 -3.17
CA VAL A 169 12.88 18.23 -3.19
C VAL A 169 12.64 16.85 -2.57
N LEU A 170 13.58 15.92 -2.72
CA LEU A 170 13.43 14.53 -2.26
C LEU A 170 13.15 14.39 -0.75
N ASN A 171 13.81 15.19 0.09
CA ASN A 171 13.62 15.14 1.55
C ASN A 171 12.30 15.75 2.02
N THR A 172 11.61 16.49 1.16
CA THR A 172 10.28 17.07 1.42
C THR A 172 9.21 16.51 0.50
N ALA A 173 9.49 15.39 -0.18
CA ALA A 173 8.55 14.73 -1.07
C ALA A 173 7.23 14.41 -0.37
N TYR A 174 6.12 14.53 -1.08
CA TYR A 174 4.83 14.11 -0.55
C TYR A 174 4.79 12.59 -0.37
N GLN A 175 4.38 12.13 0.80
CA GLN A 175 4.28 10.69 1.08
C GLN A 175 2.91 10.16 0.64
N ILE A 176 2.88 9.35 -0.41
CA ILE A 176 1.65 8.71 -0.90
C ILE A 176 1.54 7.26 -0.41
N PHE A 177 0.31 6.82 -0.17
CA PHE A 177 -0.03 5.44 0.19
C PHE A 177 -1.01 4.78 -0.79
N SER A 178 -1.59 5.56 -1.70
CA SER A 178 -2.34 5.05 -2.86
C SER A 178 -1.99 5.90 -4.07
N LEU A 179 -2.08 5.34 -5.28
CA LEU A 179 -1.66 6.06 -6.49
C LEU A 179 -2.51 7.31 -6.77
N GLU A 180 -3.81 7.32 -6.45
CA GLU A 180 -4.65 8.51 -6.65
C GLU A 180 -4.33 9.68 -5.72
N GLU A 181 -3.57 9.47 -4.66
CA GLU A 181 -3.05 10.57 -3.86
C GLU A 181 -2.08 11.45 -4.67
N GLU A 182 -1.37 10.86 -5.63
CA GLU A 182 -0.52 11.60 -6.55
C GLU A 182 -1.34 12.56 -7.43
N ASN A 183 -2.41 12.07 -8.03
CA ASN A 183 -3.33 12.90 -8.82
C ASN A 183 -3.96 14.02 -7.99
N LEU A 184 -4.22 13.78 -6.70
CA LEU A 184 -4.70 14.81 -5.79
C LEU A 184 -3.67 15.92 -5.58
N ILE A 185 -2.39 15.59 -5.41
CA ILE A 185 -1.31 16.58 -5.28
C ILE A 185 -1.22 17.41 -6.55
N LEU A 186 -1.16 16.77 -7.71
CA LEU A 186 -1.04 17.45 -9.00
C LEU A 186 -2.23 18.39 -9.26
N SER A 187 -3.43 17.95 -8.90
CA SER A 187 -4.64 18.78 -8.98
C SER A 187 -4.61 19.96 -8.00
N HIS A 188 -4.12 19.73 -6.77
CA HIS A 188 -3.99 20.78 -5.75
C HIS A 188 -3.07 21.92 -6.17
N HIS A 189 -1.98 21.60 -6.90
CA HIS A 189 -1.05 22.59 -7.44
C HIS A 189 -1.52 23.25 -8.74
N ASN A 190 -2.68 22.86 -9.29
CA ASN A 190 -3.21 23.37 -10.57
C ASN A 190 -2.20 23.30 -11.72
N VAL A 191 -1.50 22.16 -11.87
CA VAL A 191 -0.43 22.01 -12.85
C VAL A 191 -0.84 21.17 -14.07
N LYS A 192 0.01 21.21 -15.10
CA LYS A 192 0.02 20.28 -16.22
C LYS A 192 1.29 19.43 -16.15
N VAL A 193 1.15 18.11 -16.20
CA VAL A 193 2.31 17.20 -16.23
C VAL A 193 2.95 17.24 -17.62
N ILE A 194 4.27 17.46 -17.65
CA ILE A 194 5.09 17.43 -18.87
C ILE A 194 5.76 16.06 -19.00
N ASN A 195 6.41 15.62 -17.92
CA ASN A 195 7.10 14.33 -17.86
C ASN A 195 7.04 13.77 -16.44
N THR A 196 7.13 12.45 -16.30
CA THR A 196 7.28 11.78 -15.02
C THR A 196 8.46 10.83 -15.09
N GLU A 197 9.38 10.96 -14.14
CA GLU A 197 10.52 10.07 -13.99
C GLU A 197 10.38 9.29 -12.68
N VAL A 198 10.66 7.99 -12.72
CA VAL A 198 10.81 7.20 -11.50
C VAL A 198 12.28 7.22 -11.10
N ILE A 199 12.56 7.45 -9.82
CA ILE A 199 13.93 7.26 -9.28
C ILE A 199 13.91 6.34 -8.07
N ASN A 200 15.00 5.59 -7.90
CA ASN A 200 15.29 4.84 -6.69
C ASN A 200 16.47 5.51 -5.97
N ASN A 201 16.29 5.81 -4.69
CA ASN A 201 17.35 6.25 -3.79
C ASN A 201 17.48 5.28 -2.61
N GLY A 202 18.20 4.18 -2.83
CA GLY A 202 18.42 3.13 -1.84
C GLY A 202 17.19 2.26 -1.60
N ARG A 203 16.45 2.55 -0.52
CA ARG A 203 15.21 1.84 -0.17
C ARG A 203 13.95 2.65 -0.48
N GLU A 204 14.13 3.88 -0.98
CA GLU A 204 13.04 4.79 -1.22
C GLU A 204 12.82 4.96 -2.73
N TYR A 205 11.54 4.95 -3.11
CA TYR A 205 11.11 5.12 -4.49
C TYR A 205 10.37 6.44 -4.62
N TYR A 206 10.64 7.15 -5.71
CA TYR A 206 10.06 8.46 -5.98
C TYR A 206 9.52 8.56 -7.40
N HIS A 207 8.39 9.24 -7.58
CA HIS A 207 8.09 9.88 -8.85
C HIS A 207 8.54 11.34 -8.77
N ILE A 208 9.13 11.80 -9.87
CA ILE A 208 9.51 13.18 -10.10
C ILE A 208 8.71 13.65 -11.30
N HIS A 209 7.70 14.47 -11.05
CA HIS A 209 6.92 15.08 -12.11
C HIS A 209 7.57 16.40 -12.49
N LEU A 210 8.02 16.52 -13.74
CA LEU A 210 8.24 17.81 -14.36
C LEU A 210 6.87 18.35 -14.78
N VAL A 211 6.49 19.49 -14.21
CA VAL A 211 5.17 20.08 -14.37
C VAL A 211 5.26 21.54 -14.79
N GLU A 212 4.20 22.05 -15.39
CA GLU A 212 4.01 23.46 -15.74
C GLU A 212 2.86 24.03 -14.92
N ASP A 213 3.11 25.14 -14.24
CA ASP A 213 2.05 25.93 -13.59
C ASP A 213 1.10 26.48 -14.67
N ARG A 214 -0.21 26.18 -14.55
CA ARG A 214 -1.19 26.58 -15.58
C ARG A 214 -1.43 28.08 -15.65
N GLU A 215 -1.16 28.83 -14.58
CA GLU A 215 -1.37 30.27 -14.52
C GLU A 215 -0.15 31.03 -15.04
N THR A 216 1.06 30.58 -14.66
CA THR A 216 2.31 31.29 -14.97
C THR A 216 3.09 30.71 -16.14
N GLY A 217 2.79 29.48 -16.56
CA GLY A 217 3.54 28.75 -17.58
C GLY A 217 4.96 28.38 -17.15
N LYS A 218 5.31 28.53 -15.87
CA LYS A 218 6.66 28.24 -15.38
C LYS A 218 6.82 26.76 -15.05
N PRO A 219 7.89 26.10 -15.55
CA PRO A 219 8.14 24.71 -15.22
C PRO A 219 8.77 24.58 -13.83
N PHE A 220 8.38 23.54 -13.09
CA PHE A 220 9.00 23.14 -11.83
C PHE A 220 8.83 21.63 -11.61
N LYS A 221 9.44 21.10 -10.54
CA LYS A 221 9.35 19.67 -10.19
C LYS A 221 8.49 19.46 -8.96
N ILE A 222 7.68 18.40 -8.99
CA ILE A 222 6.97 17.87 -7.83
C ILE A 222 7.50 16.46 -7.53
N TYR A 223 7.92 16.26 -6.28
CA TYR A 223 8.46 14.99 -5.79
C TYR A 223 7.40 14.26 -4.94
N THR A 224 7.09 13.02 -5.30
CA THR A 224 6.23 12.12 -4.53
C THR A 224 7.01 10.88 -4.14
N ARG A 225 6.83 10.40 -2.91
CA ARG A 225 7.44 9.19 -2.37
C ARG A 225 6.42 8.07 -2.40
N LEU A 226 6.73 7.00 -3.14
CA LEU A 226 5.86 5.84 -3.35
C LEU A 226 6.43 4.55 -2.74
N SER A 227 7.36 4.65 -1.79
CA SER A 227 8.06 3.48 -1.21
C SER A 227 7.11 2.40 -0.71
N GLU A 228 6.01 2.75 -0.03
CA GLU A 228 5.05 1.77 0.48
C GLU A 228 4.28 1.08 -0.66
N VAL A 229 3.88 1.85 -1.68
CA VAL A 229 3.22 1.31 -2.89
C VAL A 229 4.14 0.33 -3.60
N MET A 230 5.39 0.72 -3.83
CA MET A 230 6.39 -0.14 -4.49
C MET A 230 6.69 -1.39 -3.67
N GLN A 231 6.80 -1.27 -2.35
CA GLN A 231 7.01 -2.41 -1.48
C GLN A 231 5.88 -3.43 -1.63
N ARG A 232 4.62 -2.99 -1.65
CA ARG A 232 3.48 -3.88 -1.86
C ARG A 232 3.49 -4.52 -3.26
N ILE A 233 3.84 -3.78 -4.29
CA ILE A 233 4.00 -4.34 -5.65
C ILE A 233 5.05 -5.46 -5.66
N PHE A 234 6.18 -5.26 -5.00
CA PHE A 234 7.22 -6.27 -4.92
C PHE A 234 6.80 -7.48 -4.09
N ASP A 235 6.10 -7.27 -2.97
CA ASP A 235 5.55 -8.37 -2.17
C ASP A 235 4.59 -9.22 -3.01
N LEU A 236 3.68 -8.59 -3.77
CA LEU A 236 2.75 -9.28 -4.67
C LEU A 236 3.48 -10.04 -5.81
N LYS A 237 4.54 -9.47 -6.36
CA LYS A 237 5.38 -10.16 -7.36
C LYS A 237 6.09 -11.36 -6.74
N LYS A 238 6.57 -11.25 -5.51
CA LYS A 238 7.21 -12.35 -4.77
C LYS A 238 6.23 -13.44 -4.37
N GLU A 239 5.00 -13.10 -3.96
CA GLU A 239 3.93 -14.07 -3.71
C GLU A 239 3.60 -14.89 -4.96
N LYS A 240 3.57 -14.25 -6.14
CA LYS A 240 3.34 -14.94 -7.43
C LYS A 240 4.55 -15.70 -7.94
N ASN A 241 5.75 -15.25 -7.62
CA ASN A 241 7.01 -15.86 -8.02
C ASN A 241 8.01 -15.76 -6.85
N PRO A 242 8.13 -16.82 -6.00
CA PRO A 242 9.02 -16.81 -4.83
C PRO A 242 10.49 -16.50 -5.15
N ASN A 243 10.92 -16.75 -6.40
CA ASN A 243 12.27 -16.45 -6.90
C ASN A 243 12.45 -14.99 -7.35
N TYR A 244 11.40 -14.16 -7.26
CA TYR A 244 11.49 -12.74 -7.61
C TYR A 244 12.42 -12.02 -6.63
N THR A 245 13.54 -11.52 -7.15
CA THR A 245 14.47 -10.67 -6.41
C THR A 245 14.10 -9.21 -6.61
N TYR A 246 14.15 -8.44 -5.51
CA TYR A 246 13.99 -7.00 -5.56
C TYR A 246 15.02 -6.40 -6.52
N PRO A 247 14.60 -5.60 -7.50
CA PRO A 247 15.53 -4.88 -8.34
C PRO A 247 16.41 -3.97 -7.45
N LEU A 248 17.73 -4.15 -7.49
CA LEU A 248 18.69 -3.22 -6.85
C LEU A 248 18.83 -1.89 -7.62
N GLY A 249 17.99 -1.70 -8.65
CA GLY A 249 17.83 -0.51 -9.50
C GLY A 249 16.51 -0.65 -10.25
N LEU A 250 15.96 0.43 -10.82
CA LEU A 250 14.66 0.38 -11.50
C LEU A 250 14.65 -0.68 -12.62
N PRO A 251 13.60 -1.50 -12.75
CA PRO A 251 13.39 -2.20 -14.01
C PRO A 251 13.07 -1.16 -15.08
N ASP A 252 13.75 -1.25 -16.22
CA ASP A 252 13.70 -0.23 -17.29
C ASP A 252 12.29 0.01 -17.86
N ASN A 253 11.31 -0.84 -17.53
CA ASN A 253 9.97 -0.81 -18.11
C ASN A 253 8.90 -0.87 -17.00
N PHE A 254 8.47 0.29 -16.51
CA PHE A 254 7.15 0.48 -15.90
C PHE A 254 6.41 1.50 -16.79
N GLU A 255 5.64 0.97 -17.75
CA GLU A 255 4.55 1.70 -18.43
C GLU A 255 3.22 1.28 -17.80
#